data_AF-A0A951D250-F1
#
_entry.id   AF-A0A951D250-F1
#
_cell.length_a   1.000
_cell.length_b   1.000
_cell.length_c   1.000
_cell.angle_alpha   90.00
_cell.angle_beta   90.00
_cell.angle_gamma   90.00
#
_symmetry.space_group_name_H-M   'P 1'
#
loop_
_entity.id
_entity.type
_entity.pdbx_description
1 polymer ?
#
loop_
_entity_poly.entity_id
_entity_poly.type
_entity_poly.pdbx_seq_one_letter_code
_entity_poly.pdbx_strand_id
1 'polypeptide(L)' 'MTFNDATAKGTLHVTLTRGGHTVAVGQASVRQGIADLTMRQRRRVSRGGWRMTMVLSAPHTAPRTIVVTPTGPF' A
#
# COMPACT_ATOMS: atom_id res chain seq x y z
N MET A 1 8.61 2.28 7.38
CA MET A 1 9.20 0.94 7.28
C MET A 1 9.88 0.86 5.94
N THR A 2 11.20 0.88 5.92
CA THR A 2 12.01 1.10 4.72
C THR A 2 12.16 -0.22 3.97
N PHE A 3 11.73 -0.28 2.71
CA PHE A 3 12.23 -1.28 1.77
C PHE A 3 13.69 -0.91 1.52
N ASN A 4 14.61 -1.40 2.36
CA ASN A 4 16.01 -1.00 2.32
C ASN A 4 16.78 -1.72 1.19
N ASP A 5 16.14 -1.83 0.03
CA ASP A 5 16.73 -2.31 -1.20
C ASP A 5 16.56 -1.20 -2.25
N ALA A 6 17.57 -0.33 -2.30
CA ALA A 6 17.65 0.79 -3.23
C ALA A 6 17.68 0.35 -4.72
N THR A 7 17.71 -0.97 -4.99
CA THR A 7 17.64 -1.53 -6.34
C THR A 7 16.27 -2.09 -6.70
N ALA A 8 15.33 -2.15 -5.75
CA ALA A 8 14.03 -2.75 -5.98
C ALA A 8 13.26 -2.01 -7.10
N LYS A 9 12.73 -2.81 -8.04
CA LYS A 9 11.92 -2.36 -9.16
C LYS A 9 10.67 -3.23 -9.26
N GLY A 10 9.59 -2.67 -9.77
CA GLY A 10 8.36 -3.41 -10.00
C GLY A 10 7.12 -2.54 -9.89
N THR A 11 6.01 -3.18 -9.55
CA THR A 11 4.72 -2.51 -9.34
C THR A 11 4.27 -2.72 -7.90
N LEU A 12 4.00 -1.62 -7.21
CA LEU A 12 3.40 -1.60 -5.90
C LEU A 12 1.89 -1.43 -6.04
N HIS A 13 1.12 -2.38 -5.56
CA HIS A 13 -0.32 -2.27 -5.37
C HIS A 13 -0.62 -1.96 -3.91
N VAL A 14 -1.45 -0.95 -3.65
CA VAL A 14 -1.82 -0.55 -2.30
C VAL A 14 -3.34 -0.55 -2.17
N THR A 15 -3.84 -1.21 -1.13
CA THR A 15 -5.24 -1.22 -0.74
C THR A 15 -5.37 -0.62 0.65
N LEU A 16 -6.26 0.34 0.81
CA LEU A 16 -6.59 0.94 2.09
C LEU A 16 -8.00 0.55 2.50
N THR A 17 -8.12 -0.01 3.70
CA THR A 17 -9.38 -0.47 4.28
C THR A 17 -9.64 0.22 5.62
N ARG A 18 -10.91 0.42 5.95
CA ARG A 18 -11.36 0.92 7.26
C ARG A 18 -12.58 0.13 7.71
N GLY A 19 -12.52 -0.45 8.91
CA GLY A 19 -13.63 -1.23 9.47
C GLY A 19 -14.11 -2.38 8.56
N GLY A 20 -13.19 -3.00 7.80
CA GLY A 20 -13.52 -4.05 6.82
C GLY A 20 -13.96 -3.57 5.44
N HIS A 21 -14.09 -2.26 5.22
CA HIS A 21 -14.45 -1.70 3.91
C HIS A 21 -13.23 -1.15 3.18
N THR A 22 -13.06 -1.50 1.90
CA THR A 22 -12.08 -0.86 1.02
C THR A 22 -12.48 0.59 0.77
N VAL A 23 -11.62 1.53 1.16
CA VAL A 23 -11.85 2.97 0.99
C VAL A 23 -10.98 3.57 -0.10
N ALA A 24 -9.85 2.96 -0.45
CA ALA A 24 -9.02 3.39 -1.56
C ALA A 24 -8.18 2.23 -2.11
N VAL A 25 -7.86 2.30 -3.40
CA VAL A 25 -6.95 1.37 -4.08
C VAL A 25 -6.09 2.20 -5.02
N GLY A 26 -4.80 1.91 -5.07
CA GLY A 26 -3.88 2.53 -6.02
C GLY A 26 -2.74 1.61 -6.43
N GLN A 27 -2.03 2.02 -7.47
CA GLN A 27 -0.86 1.32 -7.97
C GLN A 27 0.20 2.33 -8.39
N ALA A 28 1.46 2.02 -8.12
CA ALA A 28 2.60 2.85 -8.51
C ALA A 28 3.76 1.98 -8.96
N SER A 29 4.57 2.50 -9.88
CA SER A 29 5.83 1.87 -10.26
C SER A 29 6.88 2.15 -9.19
N VAL A 30 7.58 1.11 -8.75
CA VAL A 30 8.72 1.21 -7.85
C VAL A 30 9.98 1.42 -8.68
N ARG A 31 10.70 2.50 -8.39
CA ARG A 31 11.99 2.83 -8.98
C ARG A 31 12.98 3.09 -7.86
N GLN A 32 14.08 2.33 -7.85
CA GLN A 32 15.14 2.45 -6.83
C GLN A 32 14.60 2.29 -5.39
N GLY A 33 13.67 1.34 -5.19
CA GLY A 33 13.04 1.11 -3.89
C GLY A 33 12.02 2.17 -3.44
N ILE A 34 11.79 3.21 -4.25
CA ILE A 34 10.85 4.29 -3.95
C ILE A 34 9.62 4.19 -4.87
N ALA A 35 8.45 4.44 -4.30
CA ALA A 35 7.20 4.53 -5.04
C ALA A 35 6.30 5.59 -4.42
N ASP A 36 5.97 6.61 -5.20
CA ASP A 36 5.00 7.63 -4.82
C ASP A 36 3.62 7.27 -5.36
N LEU A 37 2.62 7.30 -4.48
CA LEU A 37 1.25 6.94 -4.83
C LEU A 37 0.26 7.90 -4.19
N THR A 38 -0.53 8.55 -5.02
CA THR A 38 -1.73 9.27 -4.59
C THR A 38 -2.96 8.39 -4.78
N MET A 39 -3.64 8.06 -3.70
CA MET A 39 -4.87 7.25 -3.74
C MET A 39 -6.10 8.12 -3.52
N ARG A 40 -7.02 8.14 -4.49
CA ARG A 40 -8.32 8.79 -4.31
C ARG A 40 -9.20 7.95 -3.38
N GLN A 41 -9.74 8.59 -2.35
CA GLN A 41 -10.75 7.98 -1.50
C GLN A 41 -12.02 7.69 -2.31
N ARG A 42 -12.39 6.41 -2.39
CA ARG A 42 -13.59 5.90 -3.07
C ARG A 42 -14.80 5.87 -2.14
N ARG A 43 -14.59 5.62 -0.84
CA ARG A 43 -15.65 5.55 0.16
C ARG A 43 -15.25 6.28 1.44
N ARG A 44 -16.14 7.13 1.95
CA ARG A 44 -15.98 7.74 3.28
C ARG A 44 -16.59 6.82 4.33
N VAL A 45 -15.75 6.32 5.23
CA VAL A 45 -16.16 5.49 6.38
C VAL A 45 -15.71 6.22 7.64
N SER A 46 -16.63 6.46 8.57
CA SER A 46 -16.39 7.29 9.76
C SER A 46 -15.91 6.50 10.98
N ARG A 47 -16.11 5.18 11.01
CA ARG A 47 -15.79 4.30 12.15
C ARG A 47 -14.94 3.11 11.73
N GLY A 48 -14.22 2.52 12.68
CA GLY A 48 -13.40 1.33 12.49
C GLY A 48 -11.91 1.66 12.29
N GLY A 49 -11.08 0.66 12.60
CA GLY A 49 -9.62 0.74 12.47
C GLY A 49 -9.17 0.76 11.02
N TRP A 50 -8.05 1.43 10.79
CA TRP A 50 -7.39 1.50 9.49
C TRP A 50 -6.52 0.27 9.25
N ARG A 51 -6.50 -0.21 8.01
CA ARG A 51 -5.56 -1.24 7.56
C ARG A 51 -5.14 -0.97 6.13
N MET A 52 -3.84 -0.91 5.90
CA MET A 52 -3.22 -0.74 4.60
C MET A 52 -2.49 -2.02 4.21
N THR A 53 -2.78 -2.53 3.02
CA THR A 53 -2.10 -3.70 2.45
C THR A 53 -1.31 -3.23 1.22
N MET A 54 -0.03 -3.52 1.22
CA MET A 54 0.90 -3.23 0.14
C MET A 54 1.38 -4.54 -0.46
N VAL A 55 1.34 -4.66 -1.78
CA VAL A 55 1.85 -5.82 -2.52
C VAL A 55 2.86 -5.30 -3.53
N LEU A 56 4.13 -5.64 -3.34
CA LEU A 56 5.18 -5.39 -4.31
C LEU A 56 5.33 -6.59 -5.23
N SER A 57 5.04 -6.39 -6.51
CA SER A 57 5.29 -7.36 -7.57
C SER A 57 6.55 -6.93 -8.33
N ALA A 58 7.67 -7.59 -8.04
CA ALA A 58 8.93 -7.37 -8.74
C ALA A 58 9.07 -8.33 -9.93
N PRO A 59 9.73 -7.95 -11.04
CA PRO A 59 9.98 -8.84 -12.15
C PRO A 59 10.70 -10.12 -11.70
N HIS A 60 10.24 -11.28 -12.20
CA HIS A 60 10.85 -12.59 -11.95
C HIS A 60 10.97 -12.97 -10.46
N THR A 61 10.21 -12.32 -9.57
CA THR A 61 10.24 -12.57 -8.13
C THR A 61 8.82 -12.79 -7.62
N ALA A 62 8.66 -13.64 -6.61
CA ALA A 62 7.38 -13.79 -5.91
C ALA A 62 6.94 -12.44 -5.30
N PRO A 63 5.65 -12.08 -5.40
CA PRO A 63 5.14 -10.85 -4.81
C PRO A 63 5.34 -10.81 -3.29
N ARG A 64 5.77 -9.67 -2.77
CA ARG A 64 5.93 -9.44 -1.32
C ARG A 64 4.74 -8.65 -0.79
N THR A 65 4.07 -9.16 0.23
CA THR A 65 2.91 -8.50 0.85
C THR A 65 3.27 -7.97 2.23
N ILE A 66 2.92 -6.72 2.49
CA ILE A 66 3.06 -6.07 3.80
C ILE A 66 1.71 -5.53 4.21
N VAL A 67 1.30 -5.82 5.45
CA VAL A 67 0.07 -5.29 6.04
C VAL A 67 0.45 -4.38 7.19
N VAL A 68 0.00 -3.13 7.13
CA VAL A 68 0.21 -2.12 8.17
C VAL A 68 -1.15 -1.76 8.75
N THR A 69 -1.25 -1.76 10.07
CA THR A 69 -2.43 -1.28 10.80
C THR A 69 -2.03 0.03 11.46
N PRO A 70 -2.37 1.20 10.89
CA PRO A 70 -2.03 2.47 11.49
C PRO A 70 -2.74 2.60 12.84
N THR A 71 -1.98 2.87 13.90
CA THR A 71 -2.48 2.99 15.27
C THR A 71 -2.84 4.42 15.68
N GLY A 72 -3.01 5.35 14.73
CA GLY A 72 -3.32 6.77 15.00
C GLY A 72 -4.53 7.32 14.25
N PRO A 73 -5.15 8.41 14.74
CA PRO A 73 -6.15 9.17 13.98
C PRO A 73 -5.43 9.95 12.87
N PHE A 74 -5.93 9.83 11.63
CA PHE A 74 -5.59 10.73 10.52
C PHE A 74 -6.67 11.79 10.40
#